data_AF-A0A838DHI6-F1
#
_entry.id   AF-A0A838DHI6-F1
#
_cell.length_a   1.000
_cell.length_b   1.000
_cell.length_c   1.000
_cell.angle_alpha   90.00
_cell.angle_beta   90.00
_cell.angle_gamma   90.00
#
_symmetry.space_group_name_H-M   'P 1'
#
loop_
_entity.id
_entity.type
_entity.pdbx_description
1 polymer ?
#
loop_
_entity_poly.entity_id
_entity_poly.type
_entity_poly.pdbx_seq_one_letter_code
_entity_poly.pdbx_strand_id
1 'polypeptide(L)'
;TEPEHTFSDADQDRIDPPFQHDHGIDNYGYALLEQMLDFSSLLAESGGLTATTSGFYGTTPDANPLIGFDSNLENLVHAVGFSGHGLMHAPITAVLVEALLAGDVEDGQVRLPAPFNMHTLALRTFDPARTFTRSMQEAMVL
;
A
#
# COMPACT_ATOMS: atom_id res chain seq x y z
N THR A 1 3.89 -15.87 2.85
CA THR A 1 3.10 -16.74 1.94
C THR A 1 3.97 -17.08 0.75
N GLU A 2 3.84 -18.31 0.22
CA GLU A 2 4.54 -18.68 -1.02
C GLU A 2 3.99 -17.86 -2.20
N PRO A 3 4.81 -17.50 -3.20
CA PRO A 3 4.33 -16.81 -4.40
C PRO A 3 3.26 -17.63 -5.14
N GLU A 4 2.12 -17.01 -5.44
CA GLU A 4 1.06 -17.66 -6.22
C GLU A 4 1.38 -17.55 -7.72
N HIS A 5 2.13 -18.52 -8.25
CA HIS A 5 2.58 -18.53 -9.65
C HIS A 5 1.44 -18.61 -10.69
N THR A 6 0.21 -18.88 -10.25
CA THR A 6 -0.99 -19.00 -11.10
C THR A 6 -1.95 -17.83 -10.94
N PHE A 7 -1.55 -16.76 -10.25
CA PHE A 7 -2.37 -15.57 -10.05
C PHE A 7 -2.76 -14.94 -11.40
N SER A 8 -4.04 -14.60 -11.54
CA SER A 8 -4.59 -13.87 -12.68
C SER A 8 -5.22 -12.55 -12.23
N ASP A 9 -5.42 -11.61 -13.14
CA ASP A 9 -6.11 -10.35 -12.82
C ASP A 9 -7.51 -10.58 -12.24
N ALA A 10 -8.17 -11.69 -12.58
CA ALA A 10 -9.47 -12.04 -12.02
C ALA A 10 -9.41 -12.45 -10.54
N ASP A 11 -8.25 -12.85 -10.04
CA ASP A 11 -8.05 -13.20 -8.63
C ASP A 11 -7.93 -11.96 -7.73
N GLN A 12 -7.62 -10.79 -8.29
CA GLN A 12 -7.47 -9.53 -7.54
C GLN A 12 -8.75 -9.14 -6.82
N ASP A 13 -9.90 -9.35 -7.45
CA ASP A 13 -11.22 -8.98 -6.93
C ASP A 13 -11.90 -10.18 -6.24
N ARG A 14 -11.22 -11.32 -6.11
CA ARG A 14 -11.75 -12.51 -5.46
C ARG A 14 -11.89 -12.25 -3.97
N ILE A 15 -13.13 -12.30 -3.48
CA ILE A 15 -13.43 -12.24 -2.05
C ILE A 15 -13.56 -13.67 -1.56
N ASP A 16 -12.64 -14.13 -0.72
CA ASP A 16 -12.74 -15.47 -0.15
C ASP A 16 -13.96 -15.57 0.79
N PRO A 17 -14.63 -16.73 0.89
CA PRO A 17 -15.91 -16.86 1.60
C PRO A 17 -15.96 -16.27 3.03
N PRO A 18 -14.89 -16.39 3.87
CA PRO A 18 -14.91 -15.76 5.20
C PRO A 18 -15.02 -14.24 5.19
N PHE A 19 -14.67 -13.56 4.09
CA PHE A 19 -14.75 -12.10 3.93
C PHE A 19 -15.98 -11.63 3.15
N GLN A 20 -16.76 -12.55 2.59
CA GLN A 20 -17.99 -12.24 1.85
C GLN A 20 -19.12 -11.91 2.82
N HIS A 21 -19.77 -10.75 2.64
CA HIS A 21 -20.88 -10.33 3.52
C HIS A 21 -22.14 -11.17 3.37
N ASP A 22 -22.34 -11.84 2.24
CA ASP A 22 -23.48 -12.71 1.95
C ASP A 22 -23.23 -14.19 2.33
N HIS A 23 -22.06 -14.50 2.93
CA HIS A 23 -21.69 -15.85 3.34
C HIS A 23 -22.05 -16.17 4.81
N GLY A 24 -23.35 -16.10 5.13
CA GLY A 24 -23.86 -16.41 6.47
C GLY A 24 -23.38 -15.43 7.55
N ILE A 25 -23.56 -15.79 8.83
CA ILE A 25 -23.22 -14.91 9.97
C ILE A 25 -21.80 -15.14 10.52
N ASP A 26 -21.15 -16.23 10.13
CA ASP A 26 -19.81 -16.61 10.60
C ASP A 26 -18.68 -15.93 9.81
N ASN A 27 -19.00 -14.86 9.06
CA ASN A 27 -18.03 -14.09 8.29
C ASN A 27 -17.35 -13.00 9.14
N TYR A 28 -16.16 -12.55 8.72
CA TYR A 28 -15.38 -11.51 9.41
C TYR A 28 -16.12 -10.17 9.52
N GLY A 29 -17.06 -9.93 8.63
CA GLY A 29 -17.89 -8.74 8.65
C GLY A 29 -18.77 -8.62 9.90
N TYR A 30 -19.32 -9.72 10.42
CA TYR A 30 -20.08 -9.69 11.67
C TYR A 30 -19.18 -9.51 12.89
N ALA A 31 -17.96 -10.06 12.88
CA ALA A 31 -16.96 -9.77 13.90
C ALA A 31 -16.55 -8.28 13.90
N LEU A 32 -16.50 -7.64 12.72
CA LEU A 32 -16.29 -6.20 12.61
C LEU A 32 -17.45 -5.40 13.21
N LEU A 33 -18.70 -5.79 12.94
CA LEU A 33 -19.87 -5.16 13.54
C LEU A 33 -19.89 -5.32 15.08
N GLU A 34 -19.47 -6.47 15.60
CA GLU A 34 -19.30 -6.68 17.04
C GLU A 34 -18.28 -5.71 17.64
N GLN A 35 -17.10 -5.55 17.02
CA GLN A 35 -16.10 -4.55 17.45
C GLN A 35 -16.63 -3.12 17.32
N MET A 36 -17.45 -2.83 16.32
CA MET A 36 -18.07 -1.51 16.16
C MET A 36 -19.08 -1.21 17.25
N LEU A 37 -19.73 -2.20 17.88
CA LEU A 37 -20.65 -1.95 19.00
C LEU A 37 -19.96 -1.26 20.18
N ASP A 38 -18.69 -1.59 20.43
CA ASP A 38 -17.89 -0.96 21.49
C ASP A 38 -17.62 0.54 21.23
N PHE A 39 -17.68 0.96 19.96
CA PHE A 39 -17.46 2.34 19.55
C PHE A 39 -18.76 3.12 19.30
N SER A 40 -19.72 2.51 18.59
CA SER A 40 -21.01 3.12 18.24
C SER A 40 -22.05 2.06 17.90
N SER A 41 -22.98 1.85 18.83
CA SER A 41 -24.14 0.96 18.60
C SER A 41 -24.99 1.39 17.42
N LEU A 42 -25.18 2.70 17.24
CA LEU A 42 -25.94 3.24 16.10
C LEU A 42 -25.35 2.81 14.76
N LEU A 43 -24.02 2.80 14.61
CA LEU A 43 -23.37 2.39 13.37
C LEU A 43 -23.45 0.86 13.18
N ALA A 44 -23.18 0.08 14.23
CA ALA A 44 -23.25 -1.37 14.16
C ALA A 44 -24.67 -1.87 13.80
N GLU A 45 -25.71 -1.17 14.26
CA GLU A 45 -27.11 -1.51 14.02
C GLU A 45 -27.70 -0.81 12.77
N SER A 46 -26.90 -0.09 11.98
CA SER A 46 -27.40 0.80 10.91
C SER A 46 -27.91 0.10 9.64
N GLY A 47 -27.89 -1.22 9.58
CA GLY A 47 -28.37 -1.98 8.41
C GLY A 47 -27.48 -3.12 7.94
N GLY A 48 -26.45 -3.48 8.72
CA GLY A 48 -25.53 -4.57 8.40
C GLY A 48 -24.63 -4.27 7.20
N LEU A 49 -24.03 -5.31 6.63
CA LEU A 49 -23.10 -5.20 5.51
C LEU A 49 -23.82 -5.45 4.18
N THR A 50 -23.65 -4.55 3.22
CA THR A 50 -24.33 -4.58 1.91
C THR A 50 -23.39 -4.76 0.73
N ALA A 51 -22.09 -4.63 0.97
CA ALA A 51 -21.04 -4.83 -0.02
C ALA A 51 -19.73 -5.18 0.67
N THR A 52 -18.90 -5.97 0.00
CA THR A 52 -17.53 -6.29 0.42
C THR A 52 -16.60 -6.17 -0.78
N THR A 53 -15.35 -5.83 -0.52
CA THR A 53 -14.26 -5.87 -1.50
C THR A 53 -13.03 -6.42 -0.80
N SER A 54 -12.17 -7.07 -1.56
CA SER A 54 -10.85 -7.54 -1.13
C SER A 54 -9.78 -6.95 -2.06
N GLY A 55 -8.52 -7.12 -1.69
CA GLY A 55 -7.38 -6.72 -2.50
C GLY A 55 -6.08 -6.99 -1.78
N PHE A 56 -4.97 -6.89 -2.51
CA PHE A 56 -3.63 -7.15 -1.99
C PHE A 56 -2.84 -5.87 -1.78
N TYR A 57 -2.06 -5.83 -0.69
CA TYR A 57 -1.06 -4.79 -0.49
C TYR A 57 0.34 -5.30 -0.86
N GLY A 58 1.02 -4.54 -1.72
CA GLY A 58 2.48 -4.62 -1.82
C GLY A 58 3.10 -3.94 -0.60
N THR A 59 3.60 -4.74 0.35
CA THR A 59 4.22 -4.25 1.58
C THR A 59 5.75 -4.26 1.48
N THR A 60 6.38 -3.33 2.19
CA THR A 60 7.82 -3.28 2.40
C THR A 60 8.14 -3.41 3.89
N PRO A 61 9.29 -3.99 4.29
CA PRO A 61 9.64 -4.19 5.71
C PRO A 61 9.72 -2.90 6.56
N ASP A 62 9.81 -1.74 5.93
CA ASP A 62 9.86 -0.43 6.60
C ASP A 62 8.64 0.45 6.30
N ALA A 63 7.63 -0.12 5.64
CA ALA A 63 6.41 0.56 5.18
C ALA A 63 6.62 1.76 4.23
N ASN A 64 7.84 2.02 3.75
CA ASN A 64 8.10 3.07 2.76
C ASN A 64 7.95 2.51 1.33
N PRO A 65 7.41 3.27 0.37
CA PRO A 65 7.35 2.81 -1.02
C PRO A 65 8.74 2.66 -1.64
N LEU A 66 8.81 1.90 -2.74
CA LEU A 66 9.97 1.81 -3.63
C LEU A 66 9.72 2.74 -4.82
N ILE A 67 10.51 3.81 -4.90
CA ILE A 67 10.41 4.84 -5.94
C ILE A 67 11.82 5.14 -6.47
N GLY A 68 12.08 4.78 -7.72
CA GLY A 68 13.40 4.94 -8.33
C GLY A 68 13.63 4.03 -9.53
N PHE A 69 14.77 4.21 -10.21
CA PHE A 69 15.18 3.31 -11.28
C PHE A 69 15.60 1.94 -10.74
N ASP A 70 15.33 0.90 -11.51
CA ASP A 70 15.87 -0.43 -11.26
C ASP A 70 17.41 -0.43 -11.42
N SER A 71 18.11 -1.18 -10.57
CA SER A 71 19.57 -1.24 -10.57
C SER A 71 20.16 -2.14 -11.67
N ASN A 72 19.35 -3.02 -12.27
CA ASN A 72 19.78 -4.01 -13.26
C ASN A 72 19.08 -3.85 -14.62
N LEU A 73 17.92 -3.18 -14.66
CA LEU A 73 17.12 -2.99 -15.87
C LEU A 73 17.05 -1.50 -16.24
N GLU A 74 17.74 -1.15 -17.33
CA GLU A 74 17.74 0.20 -17.86
C GLU A 74 16.31 0.66 -18.21
N ASN A 75 15.98 1.91 -17.87
CA ASN A 75 14.69 2.55 -18.13
C ASN A 75 13.47 1.92 -17.42
N LEU A 76 13.67 0.99 -16.47
CA LEU A 76 12.59 0.53 -15.58
C LEU A 76 12.52 1.44 -14.34
N VAL A 77 11.34 2.02 -14.07
CA VAL A 77 11.06 2.82 -12.86
C VAL A 77 10.09 2.07 -11.96
N HIS A 78 10.47 1.92 -10.70
CA HIS A 78 9.62 1.41 -9.64
C HIS A 78 8.80 2.54 -9.02
N ALA A 79 7.52 2.28 -8.79
CA ALA A 79 6.61 3.10 -8.00
C ALA A 79 5.60 2.16 -7.33
N VAL A 80 6.10 1.36 -6.38
CA VAL A 80 5.40 0.19 -5.81
C VAL A 80 5.62 0.10 -4.30
N GLY A 81 5.03 -0.91 -3.64
CA GLY A 81 5.35 -1.20 -2.23
C GLY A 81 4.74 -0.23 -1.22
N PHE A 82 3.58 0.37 -1.53
CA PHE A 82 2.99 1.43 -0.71
C PHE A 82 2.45 1.00 0.67
N SER A 83 2.49 -0.29 1.00
CA SER A 83 2.17 -0.80 2.35
C SER A 83 0.82 -0.29 2.90
N GLY A 84 -0.21 -0.23 2.04
CA GLY A 84 -1.55 0.23 2.40
C GLY A 84 -1.81 1.74 2.30
N HIS A 85 -0.78 2.55 2.00
CA HIS A 85 -0.87 4.02 2.00
C HIS A 85 -0.86 4.62 0.58
N GLY A 86 -1.08 3.79 -0.45
CA GLY A 86 -0.91 4.18 -1.86
C GLY A 86 -1.77 5.38 -2.27
N LEU A 87 -3.03 5.44 -1.81
CA LEU A 87 -3.92 6.56 -2.14
C LEU A 87 -3.39 7.89 -1.58
N MET A 88 -2.85 7.89 -0.35
CA MET A 88 -2.28 9.08 0.27
C MET A 88 -0.97 9.50 -0.40
N HIS A 89 -0.17 8.52 -0.84
CA HIS A 89 1.15 8.75 -1.45
C HIS A 89 1.09 9.00 -2.96
N ALA A 90 -0.03 8.77 -3.64
CA ALA A 90 -0.13 8.91 -5.09
C ALA A 90 0.31 10.30 -5.59
N PRO A 91 -0.10 11.44 -4.99
CA PRO A 91 0.30 12.75 -5.47
C PRO A 91 1.80 13.01 -5.38
N ILE A 92 2.42 12.67 -4.25
CA ILE A 92 3.87 12.86 -4.09
C ILE A 92 4.66 11.88 -4.97
N THR A 93 4.16 10.66 -5.14
CA THR A 93 4.80 9.66 -6.01
C THR A 93 4.88 10.17 -7.45
N ALA A 94 3.81 10.77 -7.97
CA ALA A 94 3.82 11.36 -9.31
C ALA A 94 4.91 12.43 -9.47
N VAL A 95 5.05 13.33 -8.49
CA VAL A 95 6.11 14.37 -8.47
C VAL A 95 7.51 13.75 -8.47
N LEU A 96 7.75 12.73 -7.65
CA LEU A 96 9.07 12.08 -7.57
C LEU A 96 9.41 11.32 -8.86
N VAL A 97 8.44 10.63 -9.44
CA VAL A 97 8.61 9.90 -10.71
C VAL A 97 8.84 10.88 -11.86
N GLU A 98 8.10 11.98 -11.93
CA GLU A 98 8.32 13.04 -12.93
C GLU A 98 9.74 13.60 -12.84
N ALA A 99 10.20 13.95 -11.63
CA ALA A 99 11.55 14.47 -11.42
C ALA A 99 12.64 13.46 -11.85
N LEU A 100 12.44 12.17 -11.53
CA LEU A 100 13.33 11.09 -11.97
C LEU A 100 13.42 11.00 -13.51
N LEU A 101 12.28 11.14 -14.20
CA LEU A 101 12.21 11.04 -15.67
C LEU A 101 12.73 12.31 -16.38
N ALA A 102 12.50 13.49 -15.81
CA ALA A 102 12.96 14.76 -16.36
C ALA A 102 14.44 15.04 -16.09
N GLY A 103 15.05 14.34 -15.12
CA GLY A 103 16.41 14.61 -14.65
C GLY A 103 16.48 15.74 -13.62
N ASP A 104 15.35 16.12 -13.01
CA ASP A 104 15.24 17.19 -12.01
C ASP A 104 15.56 16.69 -10.59
N VAL A 105 16.65 15.93 -10.47
CA VAL A 105 17.16 15.39 -9.21
C VAL A 105 18.53 15.99 -8.92
N GLU A 106 18.62 16.79 -7.85
CA GLU A 106 19.86 17.45 -7.44
C GLU A 106 20.39 16.77 -6.17
N ASP A 107 21.60 16.21 -6.21
CA ASP A 107 22.23 15.51 -5.06
C ASP A 107 21.32 14.45 -4.39
N GLY A 108 20.53 13.74 -5.20
CA GLY A 108 19.58 12.72 -4.72
C GLY A 108 18.34 13.30 -4.02
N GLN A 109 18.07 14.58 -4.22
CA GLN A 109 16.91 15.30 -3.67
C GLN A 109 16.00 15.76 -4.80
N VAL A 110 14.69 15.76 -4.53
CA VAL A 110 13.67 16.34 -5.40
C VAL A 110 13.07 17.56 -4.71
N ARG A 111 13.01 18.70 -5.41
CA ARG A 111 12.32 19.90 -4.93
C ARG A 111 10.81 19.72 -5.08
N LEU A 112 10.07 20.02 -4.01
CA LEU A 112 8.61 19.91 -4.05
C LEU A 112 7.98 21.07 -4.85
N PRO A 113 6.80 20.88 -5.46
CA PRO A 113 6.06 21.96 -6.08
C PRO A 113 5.50 22.94 -5.03
N ALA A 114 5.02 24.10 -5.48
CA ALA A 114 4.27 25.01 -4.61
C ALA A 114 3.06 24.30 -3.97
N PRO A 115 2.72 24.58 -2.70
CA PRO A 115 3.28 25.62 -1.83
C PRO A 115 4.56 25.21 -1.06
N PHE A 116 5.13 24.05 -1.35
CA PHE A 116 6.25 23.48 -0.58
C PHE A 116 7.61 23.63 -1.25
N ASN A 117 7.76 24.53 -2.23
CA ASN A 117 8.96 24.72 -3.05
C ASN A 117 10.26 25.10 -2.31
N MET A 118 10.15 25.44 -1.02
CA MET A 118 11.30 25.63 -0.12
C MET A 118 11.83 24.32 0.47
N HIS A 119 11.13 23.20 0.27
CA HIS A 119 11.47 21.90 0.81
C HIS A 119 11.92 20.94 -0.30
N THR A 120 12.77 20.00 0.09
CA THR A 120 13.19 18.89 -0.74
C THR A 120 12.89 17.58 -0.06
N LEU A 121 12.83 16.52 -0.85
CA LEU A 121 12.62 15.17 -0.37
C LEU A 121 13.73 14.26 -0.90
N ALA A 122 14.37 13.53 0.01
CA ALA A 122 15.51 12.67 -0.28
C ALA A 122 15.04 11.34 -0.88
N LEU A 123 15.50 11.00 -2.08
CA LEU A 123 15.11 9.76 -2.74
C LEU A 123 15.71 8.51 -2.10
N ARG A 124 16.81 8.65 -1.34
CA ARG A 124 17.49 7.52 -0.66
C ARG A 124 16.57 6.64 0.18
N THR A 125 15.52 7.23 0.78
CA THR A 125 14.55 6.50 1.61
C THR A 125 13.65 5.60 0.75
N PHE A 126 13.46 5.95 -0.51
CA PHE A 126 12.58 5.26 -1.45
C PHE A 126 13.35 4.40 -2.47
N ASP A 127 14.68 4.46 -2.46
CA ASP A 127 15.54 3.71 -3.37
C ASP A 127 15.14 2.21 -3.42
N PRO A 128 14.79 1.66 -4.60
CA PRO A 128 14.46 0.24 -4.75
C PRO A 128 15.59 -0.71 -4.33
N ALA A 129 16.85 -0.27 -4.38
CA ALA A 129 18.02 -1.03 -3.96
C ALA A 129 18.40 -0.82 -2.48
N ARG A 130 17.58 -0.12 -1.69
CA ARG A 130 17.88 0.12 -0.27
C ARG A 130 17.92 -1.17 0.54
N THR A 131 18.80 -1.20 1.54
CA THR A 131 18.90 -2.33 2.45
C THR A 131 17.76 -2.31 3.47
N PHE A 132 16.97 -3.38 3.51
CA PHE A 132 16.04 -3.62 4.61
C PHE A 132 16.78 -4.25 5.78
N THR A 133 16.92 -3.53 6.88
CA THR A 133 17.35 -4.17 8.13
C THR A 133 16.18 -5.01 8.62
N ARG A 134 16.36 -6.34 8.65
CA ARG A 134 15.33 -7.27 9.12
C ARG A 134 14.96 -6.93 10.57
N SER A 135 13.76 -6.42 10.80
CA SER A 135 13.17 -6.37 12.14
C SER A 135 12.85 -7.81 12.55
N MET A 136 13.33 -8.28 13.71
CA MET A 136 13.00 -9.61 14.24
C MET A 136 11.51 -9.75 14.63
N GLN A 137 10.71 -8.70 14.52
CA GLN A 137 9.34 -8.64 15.06
C GLN A 137 8.22 -8.96 14.05
N GLU A 138 8.50 -9.05 12.75
CA GLU A 138 7.45 -9.28 11.72
C GLU A 138 7.15 -10.77 11.44
N ALA A 139 7.36 -11.65 12.42
CA ALA A 139 7.00 -13.06 12.27
C ALA A 139 5.55 -13.38 12.67
N MET A 140 4.76 -12.40 13.12
CA MET A 140 3.48 -12.73 13.76
C MET A 140 2.45 -11.59 13.65
N VAL A 141 1.87 -11.38 12.46
CA VAL A 141 0.45 -11.02 12.31
C VAL A 141 -0.04 -11.50 10.94
N LEU A 142 -0.50 -12.75 10.90
CA LEU A 142 -1.55 -13.26 10.01
C LEU A 142 -2.27 -14.37 10.81
#